data_AF-A0A7Y3GZ86-F1
#
_entry.id   AF-A0A7Y3GZ86-F1
#
_cell.length_a   1.000
_cell.length_b   1.000
_cell.length_c   1.000
_cell.angle_alpha   90.00
_cell.angle_beta   90.00
_cell.angle_gamma   90.00
#
_symmetry.space_group_name_H-M   'P 1'
#
loop_
_entity.id
_entity.type
_entity.pdbx_description
1 polymer ?
#
loop_
_entity_poly.entity_id
_entity_poly.type
_entity_poly.pdbx_seq_one_letter_code
_entity_poly.pdbx_strand_id
1 'polypeptide(L)'
;MSERRWSLASARGFLPEIRRRTEAAVARMEKVGLSDGSNTEQQEAAAAAILEQWARDMEALGVEVKGPWLVDFDSGAGYYCWRWPEEELAYFHAYDEGFDNRTRIQ
;
A
#
# COMPACT_ATOMS: atom_id res chain seq x y z
N MET A 1 -8.57 10.25 14.17
CA MET A 1 -8.22 10.81 12.84
C MET A 1 -9.40 10.55 11.93
N SER A 2 -9.75 11.46 11.03
CA SER A 2 -11.00 11.35 10.25
C SER A 2 -10.94 10.12 9.34
N GLU A 3 -11.61 9.04 9.73
CA GLU A 3 -11.71 7.77 9.00
C GLU A 3 -12.49 8.01 7.70
N ARG A 4 -11.76 8.29 6.61
CA ARG A 4 -12.36 8.40 5.29
C ARG A 4 -12.93 7.03 4.94
N ARG A 5 -14.26 6.93 4.94
CA ARG A 5 -14.95 5.73 4.47
C ARG A 5 -15.00 5.72 2.94
N TRP A 6 -14.50 4.64 2.36
CA TRP A 6 -14.41 4.45 0.92
C TRP A 6 -15.56 3.59 0.43
N SER A 7 -16.20 4.01 -0.67
CA SER A 7 -16.98 3.07 -1.47
C SER A 7 -16.03 2.36 -2.43
N LEU A 8 -16.40 1.17 -2.89
CA LEU A 8 -15.60 0.44 -3.89
C LEU A 8 -15.32 1.30 -5.13
N ALA A 9 -16.32 2.08 -5.57
CA ALA A 9 -16.18 2.96 -6.72
C ALA A 9 -15.17 4.10 -6.48
N SER A 10 -15.22 4.76 -5.31
CA SER A 10 -14.27 5.82 -5.00
C SER A 10 -12.86 5.27 -4.78
N ALA A 11 -12.72 4.11 -4.15
CA ALA A 11 -11.44 3.43 -3.96
C ALA A 11 -10.82 3.02 -5.31
N ARG A 12 -11.60 2.40 -6.21
CA ARG A 12 -11.15 2.08 -7.59
C ARG A 12 -10.77 3.31 -8.38
N GLY A 13 -11.55 4.40 -8.27
CA GLY A 13 -11.23 5.67 -8.93
C GLY A 13 -9.95 6.33 -8.41
N PHE A 14 -9.57 6.04 -7.17
CA PHE A 14 -8.38 6.59 -6.53
C PHE A 14 -7.13 5.71 -6.69
N LEU A 15 -7.32 4.42 -6.95
CA LEU A 15 -6.24 3.45 -7.13
C LEU A 15 -5.15 3.89 -8.13
N PRO A 16 -5.45 4.52 -9.29
CA PRO A 16 -4.40 4.95 -10.22
C PRO A 16 -3.36 5.89 -9.58
N GLU A 17 -3.78 6.77 -8.65
CA GLU A 17 -2.85 7.68 -7.96
C GLU A 17 -1.98 6.94 -6.94
N ILE A 18 -2.56 5.98 -6.20
CA ILE A 18 -1.81 5.11 -5.29
C ILE A 18 -0.78 4.28 -6.05
N ARG A 19 -1.19 3.68 -7.18
CA ARG A 19 -0.30 2.92 -8.08
C ARG A 19 0.86 3.78 -8.55
N ARG A 20 0.59 4.97 -9.08
CA ARG A 20 1.62 5.91 -9.58
C ARG A 20 2.64 6.28 -8.50
N ARG A 21 2.19 6.57 -7.28
CA ARG A 21 3.10 6.90 -6.15
C ARG A 21 3.90 5.69 -5.68
N THR A 22 3.25 4.53 -5.63
CA THR A 22 3.89 3.28 -5.23
C THR A 22 4.94 2.86 -6.24
N GLU A 23 4.64 2.93 -7.54
CA GLU A 23 5.60 2.70 -8.63
C GLU A 23 6.82 3.62 -8.51
N ALA A 24 6.60 4.92 -8.27
CA ALA A 24 7.70 5.87 -8.07
C ALA A 24 8.53 5.58 -6.80
N ALA A 25 7.92 5.04 -5.75
CA ALA A 25 8.63 4.62 -4.53
C ALA A 25 9.42 3.33 -4.76
N VAL A 26 8.84 2.34 -5.44
CA VAL A 26 9.50 1.10 -5.83
C VAL A 26 10.70 1.39 -6.74
N ALA A 27 10.54 2.24 -7.76
CA ALA A 27 11.64 2.64 -8.64
C ALA A 27 12.76 3.40 -7.91
N ARG A 28 12.45 4.10 -6.79
CA ARG A 28 13.47 4.69 -5.91
C ARG A 28 14.17 3.61 -5.07
N MET A 29 13.42 2.64 -4.57
CA MET A 29 13.94 1.51 -3.79
C MET A 29 14.90 0.67 -4.63
N GLU A 30 14.55 0.38 -5.89
CA GLU A 30 15.42 -0.35 -6.83
C GLU A 30 16.76 0.36 -7.04
N LYS A 31 16.78 1.70 -7.07
CA LYS A 31 18.02 2.50 -7.21
C LYS A 31 18.91 2.47 -5.98
N VAL A 32 18.40 2.11 -4.79
CA VAL A 32 19.23 1.87 -3.60
C VAL A 32 20.11 0.64 -3.80
N GLY A 33 19.71 -0.28 -4.68
CA GLY A 33 20.51 -1.44 -5.06
C GLY A 33 20.67 -2.41 -3.89
N LEU A 34 19.60 -2.66 -3.13
CA LEU A 34 19.61 -3.70 -2.10
C LEU A 34 19.89 -5.06 -2.75
N SER A 35 20.73 -5.85 -2.09
CA SER A 35 21.11 -7.19 -2.51
C SER A 35 20.93 -8.18 -1.36
N ASP A 36 20.74 -9.45 -1.70
CA ASP A 36 20.73 -10.52 -0.72
C ASP A 36 22.17 -10.79 -0.24
N GLY A 37 22.55 -10.20 0.90
CA GLY A 37 23.71 -10.64 1.68
C GLY A 37 24.76 -9.58 2.03
N SER A 38 24.72 -8.37 1.47
CA SER A 38 25.66 -7.30 1.89
C SER A 38 25.13 -5.89 1.59
N ASN A 39 24.08 -5.48 2.30
CA ASN A 39 23.66 -4.09 2.28
C ASN A 39 24.50 -3.27 3.26
N THR A 40 24.92 -2.09 2.84
CA THR A 40 25.51 -1.12 3.75
C THR A 40 24.43 -0.53 4.66
N GLU A 41 24.80 -0.09 5.86
CA GLU A 41 23.89 0.65 6.75
C GLU A 41 23.26 1.86 6.04
N GLN A 42 23.99 2.51 5.14
CA GLN A 42 23.49 3.61 4.33
C GLN A 42 22.38 3.17 3.36
N GLN A 43 22.50 2.00 2.75
CA GLN A 43 21.47 1.45 1.87
C GLN A 43 20.22 1.05 2.66
N GLU A 44 20.38 0.41 3.81
CA GLU A 44 19.26 0.05 4.67
C GLU A 44 18.52 1.30 5.18
N ALA A 45 19.27 2.33 5.61
CA ALA A 45 18.70 3.60 6.03
C ALA A 45 17.97 4.33 4.88
N ALA A 46 18.54 4.32 3.66
CA ALA A 46 17.91 4.91 2.49
C ALA A 46 16.61 4.17 2.10
N ALA A 47 16.63 2.84 2.16
CA ALA A 47 15.45 2.01 1.91
C ALA A 47 14.35 2.28 2.94
N ALA A 48 14.70 2.30 4.23
CA ALA A 48 13.77 2.62 5.31
C ALA A 48 13.14 4.01 5.12
N ALA A 49 13.94 5.02 4.76
CA ALA A 49 13.45 6.37 4.51
C ALA A 49 12.48 6.45 3.32
N ILE A 50 12.71 5.68 2.25
CA ILE A 50 11.79 5.60 1.10
C ILE A 50 10.47 4.97 1.52
N LEU A 51 10.52 3.86 2.26
CA LEU A 51 9.33 3.16 2.71
C LEU A 51 8.52 4.02 3.68
N GLU A 52 9.19 4.69 4.62
CA GLU A 52 8.54 5.59 5.58
C GLU A 52 7.91 6.79 4.89
N GLN A 53 8.59 7.39 3.90
CA GLN A 53 8.01 8.48 3.12
C GLN A 53 6.80 8.02 2.32
N TRP A 54 6.88 6.84 1.68
CA TRP A 54 5.73 6.27 0.97
C TRP A 54 4.55 6.03 1.93
N ALA A 55 4.80 5.47 3.11
CA ALA A 55 3.76 5.20 4.09
C ALA A 55 3.05 6.49 4.51
N ARG A 56 3.80 7.55 4.85
CA ARG A 56 3.24 8.87 5.15
C ARG A 56 2.43 9.45 3.99
N ASP A 57 2.93 9.30 2.76
CA ASP A 57 2.23 9.77 1.56
C ASP A 57 0.91 9.01 1.34
N MET A 58 0.84 7.72 1.68
CA MET A 58 -0.38 6.90 1.59
C MET A 58 -1.38 7.28 2.69
N GLU A 59 -0.93 7.40 3.93
CA GLU A 59 -1.77 7.80 5.06
C GLU A 59 -2.38 9.20 4.85
N ALA A 60 -1.61 10.12 4.28
CA ALA A 60 -2.09 11.46 3.91
C ALA A 60 -3.21 11.44 2.85
N LEU A 61 -3.32 10.36 2.06
CA LEU A 61 -4.42 10.15 1.10
C LEU A 61 -5.66 9.52 1.76
N GLY A 62 -5.55 9.06 3.00
CA GLY A 62 -6.63 8.45 3.77
C GLY A 62 -6.79 6.95 3.52
N VAL A 63 -5.72 6.26 3.13
CA VAL A 63 -5.66 4.78 3.13
C VAL A 63 -4.77 4.30 4.28
N GLU A 64 -5.01 3.08 4.75
CA GLU A 64 -4.25 2.48 5.85
C GLU A 64 -3.09 1.66 5.31
N VAL A 65 -1.88 1.93 5.79
CA VAL A 65 -0.69 1.15 5.42
C VAL A 65 -0.60 -0.07 6.33
N LYS A 66 -0.64 -1.27 5.75
CA LYS A 66 -0.51 -2.54 6.50
C LYS A 66 0.86 -3.20 6.36
N GLY A 67 1.68 -2.73 5.43
CA GLY A 67 3.03 -3.22 5.20
C GLY A 67 3.64 -2.61 3.95
N PRO A 68 4.86 -3.04 3.56
CA PRO A 68 5.51 -2.55 2.35
C PRO A 68 4.63 -2.74 1.12
N TRP A 69 4.26 -1.61 0.50
CA TRP A 69 3.47 -1.57 -0.73
C TRP A 69 2.07 -2.19 -0.60
N LEU A 70 1.56 -2.31 0.63
CA LEU A 70 0.27 -2.89 0.96
C LEU A 70 -0.59 -1.84 1.68
N VAL A 71 -1.76 -1.54 1.10
CA VAL A 71 -2.72 -0.60 1.68
C VAL A 71 -4.14 -1.15 1.71
N ASP A 72 -4.88 -0.69 2.70
CA ASP A 72 -6.29 -0.98 2.91
C ASP A 72 -7.14 0.29 2.80
N PHE A 73 -8.28 0.16 2.16
CA PHE A 73 -9.32 1.19 2.09
C PHE A 73 -10.46 0.77 3.01
N ASP A 74 -10.64 1.48 4.12
CA ASP A 74 -11.74 1.22 5.05
C ASP A 74 -13.09 1.54 4.40
N SER A 75 -13.96 0.54 4.30
CA SER A 75 -15.32 0.66 3.76
C SER A 75 -16.38 0.93 4.84
N GLY A 76 -16.03 0.81 6.12
CA GLY A 76 -16.97 0.77 7.24
C GLY A 76 -17.58 -0.62 7.52
N ALA A 77 -17.27 -1.63 6.68
CA ALA A 77 -17.67 -3.02 6.88
C ALA A 77 -16.49 -4.01 6.81
N GLY A 78 -15.28 -3.50 6.62
CA GLY A 78 -14.05 -4.23 6.35
C GLY A 78 -13.19 -3.42 5.38
N TYR A 79 -12.19 -4.06 4.78
CA TYR A 79 -11.21 -3.37 3.94
C TYR A 79 -11.25 -3.86 2.51
N TYR A 80 -11.24 -2.93 1.56
CA TYR A 80 -10.74 -3.25 0.23
C TYR A 80 -9.23 -3.19 0.27
N CYS A 81 -8.56 -4.28 -0.03
CA CYS A 81 -7.10 -4.37 0.10
C CYS A 81 -6.43 -4.40 -1.26
N TRP A 82 -5.26 -3.76 -1.34
CA TRP A 82 -4.45 -3.72 -2.54
C TRP A 82 -2.98 -3.80 -2.21
N ARG A 83 -2.25 -4.61 -2.97
CA ARG A 83 -0.79 -4.69 -2.89
C ARG A 83 -0.16 -4.48 -4.25
N TRP A 84 0.92 -3.71 -4.31
CA TRP A 84 1.74 -3.63 -5.53
C TRP A 84 2.24 -5.02 -5.95
N PRO A 85 2.18 -5.41 -7.25
CA PRO A 85 1.83 -4.61 -8.43
C PRO A 85 0.42 -4.86 -8.98
N GLU A 86 -0.56 -5.23 -8.15
CA GLU A 86 -1.92 -5.52 -8.61
C GLU A 86 -2.51 -4.38 -9.45
N GLU A 87 -3.20 -4.74 -10.54
CA GLU A 87 -3.72 -3.73 -11.46
C GLU A 87 -5.03 -3.09 -10.99
N GLU A 88 -5.81 -3.86 -10.23
CA GLU A 88 -7.17 -3.53 -9.83
C GLU A 88 -7.38 -3.75 -8.33
N LEU A 89 -8.35 -3.03 -7.77
CA LEU A 89 -8.87 -3.27 -6.42
C LEU A 89 -9.96 -4.35 -6.52
N ALA A 90 -9.52 -5.59 -6.36
CA ALA A 90 -10.32 -6.79 -6.64
C ALA A 90 -10.63 -7.64 -5.40
N TYR A 91 -10.13 -7.27 -4.22
CA TYR A 91 -10.22 -8.09 -3.02
C TYR A 91 -10.71 -7.31 -1.80
N PHE A 92 -11.42 -8.02 -0.93
CA PHE A 92 -11.96 -7.54 0.34
C PHE A 92 -11.60 -8.51 1.47
N HIS A 93 -11.32 -8.02 2.66
CA HIS A 93 -11.29 -8.85 3.88
C HIS A 93 -12.05 -8.16 5.02
N ALA A 94 -12.61 -8.96 5.92
CA ALA A 94 -13.25 -8.45 7.13
C ALA A 94 -12.22 -7.84 8.09
N TYR A 95 -12.70 -7.11 9.11
CA TYR A 95 -11.84 -6.44 10.09
C TYR A 95 -11.02 -7.40 10.96
N ASP A 96 -11.54 -8.59 11.21
CA ASP A 96 -10.92 -9.67 11.98
C ASP A 96 -10.09 -10.63 11.11
N GLU A 97 -10.07 -10.40 9.81
CA GLU A 97 -9.30 -11.15 8.83
C GLU A 97 -8.08 -10.34 8.36
N GLY A 98 -6.99 -11.04 8.06
CA GLY A 98 -5.82 -10.44 7.41
C GLY A 98 -5.91 -10.51 5.88
N PHE A 99 -5.00 -9.79 5.22
CA PHE A 99 -4.84 -9.78 3.77
C PHE A 99 -4.82 -11.19 3.14
N ASP A 100 -4.22 -12.18 3.81
CA ASP A 100 -4.11 -13.55 3.29
C ASP A 100 -5.46 -14.28 3.17
N ASN A 101 -6.48 -13.83 3.92
CA ASN A 101 -7.83 -14.41 3.91
C ASN A 101 -8.81 -13.58 3.05
N ARG A 102 -8.31 -12.66 2.22
CA ARG A 102 -9.15 -11.80 1.37
C ARG A 102 -9.95 -12.60 0.34
N THR A 103 -11.18 -12.17 0.11
CA THR A 103 -12.10 -12.72 -0.88
C THR A 103 -12.19 -11.80 -2.09
N ARG A 104 -12.28 -12.39 -3.29
CA ARG A 104 -12.45 -11.61 -4.53
C ARG A 104 -13.83 -10.98 -4.57
N ILE A 105 -13.87 -9.70 -4.91
CA ILE A 105 -15.09 -8.91 -5.08
C ILE A 105 -15.65 -9.17 -6.49
N GLN A 106 -16.96 -9.42 -6.59
CA GLN A 106 -17.68 -9.62 -7.86
C GLN A 106 -18.01 -8.31 -8.57
#